data_AF-A0A518I7C5-F1
#
_entry.id   AF-A0A518I7C5-F1
#
_cell.length_a   1.000
_cell.length_b   1.000
_cell.length_c   1.000
_cell.angle_alpha   90.00
_cell.angle_beta   90.00
_cell.angle_gamma   90.00
#
_symmetry.space_group_name_H-M   'P 1'
#
loop_
_entity.id
_entity.type
_entity.pdbx_description
1 polymer ?
#
loop_
_entity_poly.entity_id
_entity_poly.type
_entity_poly.pdbx_seq_one_letter_code
_entity_poly.pdbx_strand_id
1 'polypeptide(L)'
;MPFFLNQRFSGLIIAVLVLTTPVFAADPKKKGQEKEALPEIVPETPGSKEMPPLEEVLTIVQNYFTGWKGYQPGDFITRNKIKPLFRQLQKADWTVKEEKNILKRIHAETDYLSRQLSTPKGLKFMRRVSRMPGGYDRLDRLMAMPYGKRNIRDFINSPGGFTMIEYMTTTKGGKNLGKYLSQAKTGKGFNQPTSYIYTETELIQAIKQAYETETGQKKKKR
;
A
#
# COMPACT_ATOMS: atom_id res chain seq x y z
N MET A 1 9.41 -46.08 1.23
CA MET A 1 8.55 -46.89 2.11
C MET A 1 7.22 -46.16 2.27
N PRO A 2 6.09 -46.69 1.76
CA PRO A 2 4.77 -46.10 1.98
C PRO A 2 4.04 -46.83 3.11
N PHE A 3 3.41 -46.10 4.03
CA PHE A 3 2.43 -46.67 4.94
C PHE A 3 1.08 -45.95 4.78
N PHE A 4 0.07 -46.78 4.57
CA PHE A 4 -1.34 -46.48 4.34
C PHE A 4 -2.14 -46.42 5.66
N LEU A 5 -3.34 -45.83 5.55
CA LEU A 5 -4.63 -46.19 6.16
C LEU A 5 -4.97 -45.94 7.65
N ASN A 6 -6.10 -45.23 7.85
CA ASN A 6 -7.32 -45.65 8.59
C ASN A 6 -8.37 -44.50 8.46
N GLN A 7 -9.61 -44.59 7.96
CA GLN A 7 -10.79 -45.48 8.18
C GLN A 7 -11.19 -45.56 9.67
N ARG A 8 -12.43 -45.36 10.17
CA ARG A 8 -13.81 -45.28 9.63
C ARG A 8 -14.80 -44.72 10.71
N PHE A 9 -15.89 -44.09 10.23
CA PHE A 9 -17.34 -44.18 10.57
C PHE A 9 -17.96 -44.08 12.00
N SER A 10 -19.15 -43.43 11.98
CA SER A 10 -20.46 -43.81 12.55
C SER A 10 -20.95 -43.21 13.87
N GLY A 11 -22.17 -42.66 13.80
CA GLY A 11 -23.06 -42.40 14.95
C GLY A 11 -24.18 -41.40 14.63
N LEU A 12 -25.34 -41.88 14.17
CA LEU A 12 -26.60 -41.17 13.88
C LEU A 12 -27.66 -41.55 14.94
N ILE A 13 -28.83 -40.87 14.93
CA ILE A 13 -30.19 -41.25 15.49
C ILE A 13 -30.65 -40.33 16.66
N ILE A 14 -31.58 -39.34 16.47
CA ILE A 14 -33.09 -39.36 16.48
C ILE A 14 -33.64 -39.48 17.94
N ALA A 15 -34.64 -38.77 18.52
CA ALA A 15 -35.99 -38.35 18.11
C ALA A 15 -36.75 -37.56 19.23
N VAL A 16 -37.77 -36.77 18.84
CA VAL A 16 -39.16 -36.63 19.42
C VAL A 16 -39.31 -35.96 20.82
N LEU A 17 -39.89 -34.76 20.99
CA LEU A 17 -41.28 -34.23 20.79
C LEU A 17 -42.34 -34.76 21.78
N VAL A 18 -42.86 -33.91 22.69
CA VAL A 18 -44.28 -33.90 23.15
C VAL A 18 -44.68 -32.50 23.66
N LEU A 19 -45.83 -32.02 23.18
CA LEU A 19 -46.65 -30.86 23.61
C LEU A 19 -47.56 -31.23 24.80
N THR A 20 -47.77 -30.31 25.77
CA THR A 20 -49.04 -30.19 26.53
C THR A 20 -49.22 -28.79 27.17
N THR A 21 -50.27 -28.07 26.75
CA THR A 21 -51.02 -27.01 27.48
C THR A 21 -51.84 -27.63 28.63
N PRO A 22 -52.46 -26.93 29.63
CA PRO A 22 -53.32 -25.73 29.45
C PRO A 22 -53.51 -24.74 30.65
N VAL A 23 -54.41 -23.77 30.41
CA VAL A 23 -55.46 -23.22 31.32
C VAL A 23 -55.42 -21.71 31.59
N PHE A 24 -56.55 -21.10 31.22
CA PHE A 24 -57.06 -19.76 31.50
C PHE A 24 -57.19 -19.44 32.99
N ALA A 25 -56.86 -18.20 33.38
CA ALA A 25 -57.51 -17.48 34.49
C ALA A 25 -57.46 -15.96 34.24
N ALA A 26 -58.63 -15.33 34.08
CA ALA A 26 -58.88 -13.90 34.35
C ALA A 26 -59.04 -13.76 35.89
N ASP A 27 -58.81 -12.66 36.61
CA ASP A 27 -58.85 -11.19 36.48
C ASP A 27 -58.18 -10.63 37.80
N PRO A 28 -58.11 -9.31 38.18
CA PRO A 28 -58.38 -8.05 37.47
C PRO A 28 -57.30 -6.95 37.66
N LYS A 29 -57.40 -5.91 36.80
CA LYS A 29 -57.02 -4.48 36.93
C LYS A 29 -55.98 -4.06 37.99
N LYS A 30 -54.81 -3.59 37.51
CA LYS A 30 -54.03 -2.52 38.16
C LYS A 30 -53.79 -1.35 37.21
N LYS A 31 -54.05 -0.16 37.75
CA LYS A 31 -53.92 1.17 37.14
C LYS A 31 -52.46 1.50 36.83
N GLY A 32 -52.27 2.19 35.71
CA GLY A 32 -51.19 3.15 35.48
C GLY A 32 -49.88 2.53 35.02
N GLN A 33 -49.61 2.62 33.71
CA GLN A 33 -48.26 2.76 33.18
C GLN A 33 -48.33 3.30 31.76
N GLU A 34 -47.36 4.14 31.45
CA GLU A 34 -47.35 5.09 30.36
C GLU A 34 -47.48 4.43 28.99
N LYS A 35 -48.20 5.09 28.09
CA LYS A 35 -48.08 4.82 26.66
C LYS A 35 -46.69 5.29 26.24
N GLU A 36 -45.69 4.42 26.39
CA GLU A 36 -44.46 4.48 25.63
C GLU A 36 -44.85 4.50 24.16
N ALA A 37 -44.70 5.66 23.54
CA ALA A 37 -44.76 5.79 22.10
C ALA A 37 -43.71 4.84 21.53
N LEU A 38 -44.17 3.85 20.77
CA LEU A 38 -43.33 3.00 19.92
C LEU A 38 -42.33 3.92 19.21
N PRO A 39 -41.01 3.65 19.28
CA PRO A 39 -40.06 4.43 18.52
C PRO A 39 -40.44 4.29 17.06
N GLU A 40 -40.74 5.43 16.44
CA GLU A 40 -40.90 5.59 15.01
C GLU A 40 -39.68 4.94 14.36
N ILE A 41 -39.91 3.83 13.65
CA ILE A 41 -38.90 3.19 12.82
C ILE A 41 -38.64 4.20 11.70
N VAL A 42 -37.71 5.12 11.95
CA VAL A 42 -37.12 5.94 10.91
C VAL A 42 -36.54 4.93 9.92
N PRO A 43 -37.03 4.88 8.66
CA PRO A 43 -36.38 4.05 7.67
C PRO A 43 -34.96 4.60 7.55
N GLU A 44 -33.97 3.77 7.88
CA GLU A 44 -32.58 4.05 7.57
C GLU A 44 -32.52 4.31 6.06
N THR A 45 -32.47 5.58 5.69
CA THR A 45 -32.10 5.99 4.34
C THR A 45 -30.82 5.26 4.00
N PRO A 46 -30.74 4.52 2.88
CA PRO A 46 -29.52 3.84 2.47
C PRO A 46 -28.43 4.91 2.41
N GLY A 47 -27.51 4.85 3.37
CA GLY A 47 -26.51 5.88 3.60
C GLY A 47 -25.80 6.20 2.30
N SER A 48 -25.70 7.48 1.98
CA SER A 48 -24.73 7.93 0.99
C SER A 48 -23.39 7.29 1.38
N LYS A 49 -22.78 6.58 0.44
CA LYS A 49 -21.43 6.03 0.59
C LYS A 49 -20.47 7.19 0.83
N GLU A 50 -20.33 7.58 2.09
CA GLU A 50 -19.46 8.65 2.50
C GLU A 50 -18.03 8.14 2.42
N MET A 51 -17.18 8.98 1.83
CA MET A 51 -15.78 8.66 1.68
C MET A 51 -15.15 8.51 3.07
N PRO A 52 -14.34 7.47 3.32
CA PRO A 52 -13.73 7.19 4.62
C PRO A 52 -12.82 8.34 5.05
N PRO A 53 -12.70 8.62 6.36
CA PRO A 53 -11.75 9.59 6.87
C PRO A 53 -10.31 9.32 6.41
N LEU A 54 -9.50 10.39 6.26
CA LEU A 54 -8.10 10.27 5.83
C LEU A 54 -7.29 9.33 6.74
N GLU A 55 -7.56 9.33 8.05
CA GLU A 55 -6.87 8.47 9.00
C GLU A 55 -7.12 6.98 8.70
N GLU A 56 -8.37 6.61 8.43
CA GLU A 56 -8.74 5.25 8.03
C GLU A 56 -8.06 4.84 6.72
N VAL A 57 -8.06 5.72 5.73
CA VAL A 57 -7.33 5.52 4.47
C VAL A 57 -5.84 5.24 4.73
N LEU A 58 -5.20 6.03 5.58
CA LEU A 58 -3.79 5.86 5.91
C LEU A 58 -3.53 4.54 6.67
N THR A 59 -4.43 4.16 7.57
CA THR A 59 -4.37 2.87 8.26
C THR A 59 -4.49 1.69 7.28
N ILE A 60 -5.39 1.76 6.30
CA ILE A 60 -5.51 0.74 5.24
C ILE A 60 -4.18 0.62 4.48
N VAL A 61 -3.59 1.75 4.07
CA VAL A 61 -2.31 1.76 3.34
C VAL A 61 -1.18 1.17 4.19
N GLN A 62 -1.06 1.54 5.46
CA GLN A 62 -0.02 1.01 6.34
C GLN A 62 -0.20 -0.50 6.58
N ASN A 63 -1.42 -0.94 6.88
CA ASN A 63 -1.73 -2.37 7.09
C ASN A 63 -1.45 -3.22 5.85
N TYR A 64 -1.60 -2.63 4.67
CA TYR A 64 -1.26 -3.29 3.42
C TYR A 64 0.22 -3.68 3.33
N PHE A 65 1.13 -2.79 3.77
CA PHE A 65 2.57 -3.04 3.75
C PHE A 65 3.04 -3.92 4.91
N THR A 66 2.45 -3.78 6.11
CA THR A 66 2.80 -4.65 7.25
C THR A 66 2.45 -6.12 7.00
N GLY A 67 1.45 -6.40 6.16
CA GLY A 67 1.11 -7.75 5.72
C GLY A 67 2.13 -8.42 4.79
N TRP A 68 3.13 -7.69 4.28
CA TRP A 68 4.12 -8.24 3.35
C TRP A 68 5.26 -8.95 4.07
N LYS A 69 5.36 -10.27 3.86
CA LYS A 69 6.44 -11.07 4.44
C LYS A 69 7.82 -10.52 4.06
N GLY A 70 8.57 -10.09 5.07
CA GLY A 70 9.96 -9.64 4.93
C GLY A 70 10.13 -8.23 4.36
N TYR A 71 9.05 -7.45 4.22
CA TYR A 71 9.09 -6.04 3.85
C TYR A 71 9.81 -5.20 4.92
N GLN A 72 10.53 -4.16 4.47
CA GLN A 72 11.10 -3.13 5.33
C GLN A 72 10.73 -1.73 4.82
N PRO A 73 10.56 -0.74 5.70
CA PRO A 73 10.35 0.64 5.30
C PRO A 73 11.45 1.13 4.34
N GLY A 74 11.03 1.74 3.24
CA GLY A 74 11.92 2.21 2.18
C GLY A 74 12.31 1.14 1.16
N ASP A 75 11.82 -0.10 1.28
CA ASP A 75 11.93 -1.09 0.21
C ASP A 75 11.24 -0.57 -1.06
N PHE A 76 11.82 -0.88 -2.22
CA PHE A 76 11.32 -0.46 -3.52
C PHE A 76 9.97 -1.12 -3.85
N ILE A 77 8.97 -0.32 -4.20
CA ILE A 77 7.62 -0.79 -4.55
C ILE A 77 7.43 -0.92 -6.06
N THR A 78 6.53 -1.81 -6.48
CA THR A 78 6.23 -2.06 -7.89
C THR A 78 4.74 -2.00 -8.17
N ARG A 79 4.37 -1.58 -9.38
CA ARG A 79 2.99 -1.28 -9.78
C ARG A 79 2.04 -2.44 -9.53
N ASN A 80 2.43 -3.67 -9.86
CA ASN A 80 1.56 -4.84 -9.70
C ASN A 80 1.33 -5.18 -8.23
N LYS A 81 2.32 -4.94 -7.36
CA LYS A 81 2.15 -5.07 -5.92
C LYS A 81 1.30 -3.97 -5.32
N ILE A 82 1.18 -2.80 -5.94
CA ILE A 82 0.36 -1.70 -5.42
C ILE A 82 -1.08 -1.72 -5.93
N LYS A 83 -1.35 -2.25 -7.13
CA LYS A 83 -2.73 -2.35 -7.67
C LYS A 83 -3.78 -2.91 -6.68
N PRO A 84 -3.52 -3.99 -5.91
CA PRO A 84 -4.52 -4.50 -4.97
C PRO A 84 -4.87 -3.53 -3.83
N LEU A 85 -3.97 -2.60 -3.46
CA LEU A 85 -4.25 -1.58 -2.45
C LEU A 85 -5.42 -0.68 -2.88
N PHE A 86 -5.46 -0.24 -4.14
CA PHE A 86 -6.56 0.60 -4.64
C PHE A 86 -7.91 -0.12 -4.60
N ARG A 87 -7.92 -1.45 -4.77
CA ARG A 87 -9.12 -2.27 -4.58
C ARG A 87 -9.56 -2.34 -3.12
N GLN A 88 -8.63 -2.28 -2.16
CA GLN A 88 -8.96 -2.20 -0.73
C GLN A 88 -9.56 -0.84 -0.38
N LEU A 89 -9.01 0.25 -0.93
CA LEU A 89 -9.58 1.59 -0.78
C LEU A 89 -10.98 1.67 -1.38
N GLN A 90 -11.19 1.07 -2.55
CA GLN A 90 -12.52 0.99 -3.16
C GLN A 90 -13.53 0.21 -2.31
N LYS A 91 -13.08 -0.84 -1.62
CA LYS A 91 -13.92 -1.60 -0.68
C LYS A 91 -14.26 -0.81 0.58
N ALA A 92 -13.41 0.12 0.98
CA ALA A 92 -13.69 1.11 2.01
C ALA A 92 -14.46 2.33 1.44
N ASP A 93 -15.22 2.14 0.36
CA ASP A 93 -16.03 3.17 -0.30
C ASP A 93 -15.26 4.39 -0.85
N TRP A 94 -13.94 4.29 -1.05
CA TRP A 94 -13.15 5.32 -1.75
C TRP A 94 -12.57 4.85 -3.09
N THR A 95 -13.11 5.39 -4.19
CA THR A 95 -12.52 5.21 -5.52
C THR A 95 -11.58 6.38 -5.83
N VAL A 96 -10.27 6.13 -5.74
CA VAL A 96 -9.24 7.16 -5.96
C VAL A 96 -9.23 7.61 -7.42
N LYS A 97 -9.64 8.85 -7.71
CA LYS A 97 -9.69 9.38 -9.08
C LYS A 97 -8.31 9.47 -9.73
N GLU A 98 -7.29 9.73 -8.91
CA GLU A 98 -5.89 9.84 -9.33
C GLU A 98 -5.15 8.49 -9.45
N GLU A 99 -5.82 7.34 -9.21
CA GLU A 99 -5.20 6.00 -9.23
C GLU A 99 -4.31 5.80 -10.47
N LYS A 100 -4.86 6.08 -11.65
CA LYS A 100 -4.15 5.88 -12.94
C LYS A 100 -2.87 6.71 -13.01
N ASN A 101 -2.86 7.93 -12.49
CA ASN A 101 -1.70 8.81 -12.50
C ASN A 101 -0.66 8.38 -11.47
N ILE A 102 -1.10 7.97 -10.27
CA ILE A 102 -0.21 7.41 -9.24
C ILE A 102 0.47 6.13 -9.76
N LEU A 103 -0.30 5.19 -10.31
CA LEU A 103 0.25 3.92 -10.82
C LEU A 103 1.23 4.12 -11.98
N LYS A 104 1.04 5.13 -12.84
CA LYS A 104 1.99 5.48 -13.92
C LYS A 104 3.35 5.91 -13.38
N ARG A 105 3.38 6.53 -12.19
CA ARG A 105 4.61 6.97 -11.51
C ARG A 105 5.29 5.85 -10.72
N ILE A 106 4.77 4.63 -10.73
CA ILE A 106 5.41 3.48 -10.09
C ILE A 106 5.97 2.56 -11.18
N HIS A 107 7.18 2.06 -10.98
CA HIS A 107 7.82 1.12 -11.89
C HIS A 107 7.02 -0.18 -12.03
N ALA A 108 7.01 -0.73 -13.23
CA ALA A 108 6.45 -2.05 -13.46
C ALA A 108 7.41 -3.14 -12.95
N GLU A 109 6.88 -4.28 -12.51
CA GLU A 109 7.70 -5.42 -12.07
C GLU A 109 8.70 -5.89 -13.16
N THR A 110 8.32 -5.73 -14.43
CA THR A 110 9.11 -6.10 -15.60
C THR A 110 10.24 -5.12 -15.92
N ASP A 111 10.22 -3.92 -15.33
CA ASP A 111 11.25 -2.92 -15.56
C ASP A 111 12.61 -3.44 -15.12
N TYR A 112 13.67 -2.97 -15.78
CA TYR A 112 15.02 -3.48 -15.49
C TYR A 112 15.40 -3.26 -14.03
N LEU A 113 15.22 -2.04 -13.50
CA LEU A 113 15.57 -1.71 -12.13
C LEU A 113 14.80 -2.58 -11.12
N SER A 114 13.48 -2.72 -11.29
CA SER A 114 12.64 -3.56 -10.44
C SER A 114 13.11 -5.01 -10.40
N ARG A 115 13.44 -5.60 -11.55
CA ARG A 115 13.98 -6.97 -11.62
C ARG A 115 15.34 -7.13 -10.95
N GLN A 116 16.20 -6.12 -11.03
CA GLN A 116 17.51 -6.18 -10.36
C GLN A 116 17.35 -6.09 -8.83
N LEU A 117 16.49 -5.18 -8.36
CA LEU A 117 16.27 -4.94 -6.93
C LEU A 117 15.45 -6.05 -6.24
N SER A 118 14.66 -6.83 -6.99
CA SER A 118 13.92 -7.96 -6.43
C SER A 118 14.76 -9.21 -6.13
N THR A 119 16.02 -9.25 -6.57
CA THR A 119 16.95 -10.35 -6.25
C THR A 119 17.43 -10.27 -4.80
N PRO A 120 17.90 -11.37 -4.17
CA PRO A 120 18.40 -11.33 -2.79
C PRO A 120 19.53 -10.32 -2.56
N LYS A 121 20.44 -10.14 -3.54
CA LYS A 121 21.49 -9.10 -3.49
C LYS A 121 20.91 -7.71 -3.70
N GLY A 122 19.97 -7.57 -4.64
CA GLY A 122 19.22 -6.35 -4.89
C GLY A 122 18.48 -5.83 -3.66
N LEU A 123 17.83 -6.71 -2.90
CA LEU A 123 17.14 -6.36 -1.65
C LEU A 123 18.12 -5.79 -0.61
N LYS A 124 19.29 -6.40 -0.44
CA LYS A 124 20.32 -5.88 0.47
C LYS A 124 20.86 -4.52 0.00
N PHE A 125 21.07 -4.37 -1.31
CA PHE A 125 21.55 -3.13 -1.92
C PHE A 125 20.52 -2.00 -1.77
N MET A 126 19.26 -2.23 -2.13
CA MET A 126 18.21 -1.21 -2.07
C MET A 126 17.96 -0.71 -0.65
N ARG A 127 18.05 -1.57 0.36
CA ARG A 127 17.91 -1.18 1.78
C ARG A 127 19.01 -0.26 2.30
N ARG A 128 20.16 -0.25 1.64
CA ARG A 128 21.22 0.75 1.90
C ARG A 128 20.92 2.04 1.15
N VAL A 129 20.56 1.92 -0.13
CA VAL A 129 20.23 3.07 -1.00
C VAL A 129 19.01 3.85 -0.51
N SER A 130 17.99 3.19 0.06
CA SER A 130 16.77 3.82 0.57
C SER A 130 17.01 4.79 1.72
N ARG A 131 18.16 4.68 2.41
CA ARG A 131 18.57 5.58 3.49
C ARG A 131 19.27 6.84 2.98
N MET A 132 19.58 6.88 1.69
CA MET A 132 20.28 7.99 1.06
C MET A 132 19.27 8.96 0.44
N PRO A 133 19.46 10.28 0.61
CA PRO A 133 18.55 11.26 0.02
C PRO A 133 18.58 11.16 -1.51
N GLY A 134 17.43 10.86 -2.11
CA GLY A 134 17.30 10.67 -3.56
C GLY A 134 18.09 9.47 -4.11
N GLY A 135 18.33 8.44 -3.28
CA GLY A 135 19.09 7.25 -3.67
C GLY A 135 18.49 6.55 -4.89
N TYR A 136 17.17 6.29 -4.88
CA TYR A 136 16.46 5.67 -6.00
C TYR A 136 16.45 6.56 -7.25
N ASP A 137 16.24 7.87 -7.10
CA ASP A 137 16.37 8.81 -8.21
C ASP A 137 17.73 8.67 -8.89
N ARG A 138 18.78 8.46 -8.11
CA ARG A 138 20.13 8.33 -8.64
C ARG A 138 20.34 7.03 -9.38
N LEU A 139 19.69 5.93 -8.96
CA LEU A 139 19.68 4.70 -9.74
C LEU A 139 18.99 4.88 -11.09
N ASP A 140 17.84 5.55 -11.16
CA ASP A 140 17.15 5.79 -12.43
C ASP A 140 17.93 6.72 -13.37
N ARG A 141 18.48 7.81 -12.84
CA ARG A 141 19.31 8.72 -13.63
C ARG A 141 20.55 8.00 -14.17
N LEU A 142 21.20 7.16 -13.37
CA LEU A 142 22.30 6.31 -13.83
C LEU A 142 21.86 5.32 -14.89
N MET A 143 20.70 4.69 -14.73
CA MET A 143 20.19 3.70 -15.68
C MET A 143 19.99 4.30 -17.09
N ALA A 144 19.64 5.58 -17.18
CA ALA A 144 19.51 6.32 -18.43
C ALA A 144 20.86 6.70 -19.10
N MET A 145 21.98 6.60 -18.38
CA MET A 145 23.31 6.88 -18.92
C MET A 145 23.83 5.74 -19.79
N PRO A 146 24.81 6.00 -20.69
CA PRO A 146 25.55 4.94 -21.35
C PRO A 146 26.12 3.96 -20.32
N TYR A 147 25.98 2.66 -20.59
CA TYR A 147 26.35 1.57 -19.68
C TYR A 147 25.62 1.55 -18.32
N GLY A 148 24.60 2.39 -18.12
CA GLY A 148 23.87 2.51 -16.85
C GLY A 148 23.35 1.18 -16.31
N LYS A 149 22.69 0.38 -17.15
CA LYS A 149 22.21 -0.97 -16.76
C LYS A 149 23.33 -1.90 -16.30
N ARG A 150 24.50 -1.84 -16.94
CA ARG A 150 25.69 -2.63 -16.56
C ARG A 150 26.21 -2.13 -15.21
N ASN A 151 26.40 -0.83 -15.05
CA ASN A 151 26.86 -0.23 -13.80
C ASN A 151 25.95 -0.59 -12.62
N ILE A 152 24.62 -0.52 -12.78
CA ILE A 152 23.66 -0.91 -11.73
C ILE A 152 23.83 -2.38 -11.34
N ARG A 153 23.97 -3.27 -12.33
CA ARG A 153 24.21 -4.70 -12.07
C ARG A 153 25.52 -4.91 -11.32
N ASP A 154 26.57 -4.22 -11.71
CA ASP A 154 27.89 -4.35 -11.10
C ASP A 154 27.88 -3.81 -9.66
N PHE A 155 27.20 -2.69 -9.41
CA PHE A 155 27.01 -2.14 -8.05
C PHE A 155 26.24 -3.10 -7.14
N ILE A 156 25.19 -3.74 -7.64
CA ILE A 156 24.42 -4.73 -6.86
C ILE A 156 25.27 -5.96 -6.52
N ASN A 157 26.18 -6.35 -7.41
CA ASN A 157 27.00 -7.55 -7.26
C ASN A 157 28.33 -7.33 -6.52
N SER A 158 28.76 -6.09 -6.36
CA SER A 158 30.05 -5.76 -5.75
C SER A 158 29.93 -5.50 -4.24
N PRO A 159 30.89 -5.97 -3.43
CA PRO A 159 31.03 -5.50 -2.05
C PRO A 159 31.17 -3.97 -2.04
N GLY A 160 30.32 -3.28 -1.27
CA GLY A 160 30.34 -1.82 -1.20
C GLY A 160 29.82 -1.09 -2.42
N GLY A 161 29.16 -1.75 -3.38
CA GLY A 161 28.68 -1.07 -4.60
C GLY A 161 27.66 0.07 -4.38
N PHE A 162 27.07 0.17 -3.18
CA PHE A 162 26.22 1.31 -2.79
C PHE A 162 27.01 2.59 -2.53
N THR A 163 28.32 2.52 -2.27
CA THR A 163 29.14 3.68 -1.88
C THR A 163 29.22 4.73 -2.98
N MET A 164 29.16 4.34 -4.27
CA MET A 164 29.09 5.32 -5.35
C MET A 164 27.77 6.12 -5.30
N ILE A 165 26.66 5.46 -4.98
CA ILE A 165 25.34 6.11 -4.83
C ILE A 165 25.37 7.05 -3.62
N GLU A 166 25.95 6.60 -2.52
CA GLU A 166 26.17 7.42 -1.33
C GLU A 166 27.00 8.66 -1.66
N TYR A 167 28.17 8.48 -2.28
CA TYR A 167 29.04 9.57 -2.70
C TYR A 167 28.28 10.62 -3.54
N MET A 168 27.54 10.18 -4.56
CA MET A 168 26.79 11.06 -5.45
C MET A 168 25.66 11.83 -4.76
N THR A 169 25.06 11.26 -3.71
CA THR A 169 23.89 11.83 -3.05
C THR A 169 24.25 12.71 -1.85
N THR A 170 25.31 12.37 -1.11
CA THR A 170 25.62 13.01 0.17
C THR A 170 26.76 14.03 0.10
N THR A 171 27.70 13.88 -0.84
CA THR A 171 28.92 14.72 -0.85
C THR A 171 28.84 15.90 -1.83
N LYS A 172 29.61 16.96 -1.56
CA LYS A 172 29.78 18.09 -2.50
C LYS A 172 30.44 17.63 -3.81
N GLY A 173 31.43 16.75 -3.73
CA GLY A 173 32.11 16.17 -4.89
C GLY A 173 31.14 15.38 -5.78
N GLY A 174 30.30 14.54 -5.18
CA GLY A 174 29.25 13.79 -5.87
C GLY A 174 28.22 14.69 -6.56
N LYS A 175 27.80 15.77 -5.90
CA LYS A 175 26.94 16.78 -6.54
C LYS A 175 27.61 17.44 -7.73
N ASN A 176 28.90 17.74 -7.67
CA ASN A 176 29.65 18.29 -8.80
C ASN A 176 29.80 17.28 -9.93
N LEU A 177 30.08 16.01 -9.61
CA LEU A 177 30.07 14.92 -10.59
C LEU A 177 28.72 14.84 -11.30
N GLY A 178 27.61 14.89 -10.57
CA GLY A 178 26.28 14.90 -11.18
C GLY A 178 26.00 16.12 -12.07
N LYS A 179 26.57 17.30 -11.75
CA LYS A 179 26.50 18.47 -12.65
C LYS A 179 27.24 18.21 -13.96
N TYR A 180 28.43 17.61 -13.89
CA TYR A 180 29.20 17.21 -15.06
C TYR A 180 28.44 16.17 -15.89
N LEU A 181 27.91 15.12 -15.25
CA LEU A 181 27.10 14.09 -15.92
C LEU A 181 25.84 14.69 -16.57
N SER A 182 25.30 15.78 -16.02
CA SER A 182 24.16 16.49 -16.60
C SER A 182 24.43 17.15 -17.95
N GLN A 183 25.71 17.32 -18.33
CA GLN A 183 26.10 17.84 -19.64
C GLN A 183 26.01 16.79 -20.75
N ALA A 184 25.94 15.50 -20.40
CA ALA A 184 25.75 14.42 -21.38
C ALA A 184 24.31 14.40 -21.92
N LYS A 185 24.14 13.95 -23.17
CA LYS A 185 22.83 13.90 -23.87
C LYS A 185 21.72 13.23 -23.06
N THR A 186 22.02 12.11 -22.38
CA THR A 186 21.04 11.37 -21.56
C THR A 186 21.15 11.66 -20.06
N GLY A 187 22.06 12.56 -19.65
CA GLY A 187 22.31 12.87 -18.25
C GLY A 187 21.55 14.07 -17.72
N LYS A 188 20.80 14.80 -18.56
CA LYS A 188 20.13 16.04 -18.17
C LYS A 188 19.34 15.89 -16.86
N GLY A 189 19.61 16.79 -15.91
CA GLY A 189 18.97 16.78 -14.60
C GLY A 189 19.44 15.63 -13.70
N PHE A 190 20.69 15.18 -13.83
CA PHE A 190 21.21 14.04 -13.08
C PHE A 190 21.06 14.21 -11.57
N ASN A 191 21.18 15.43 -11.04
CA ASN A 191 21.00 15.70 -9.61
C ASN A 191 19.55 15.94 -9.18
N GLN A 192 18.62 16.00 -10.12
CA GLN A 192 17.22 16.31 -9.82
C GLN A 192 16.47 15.04 -9.40
N PRO A 193 15.44 15.19 -8.55
CA PRO A 193 14.44 14.14 -8.36
C PRO A 193 13.82 13.72 -9.68
N THR A 194 13.34 12.48 -9.73
CA THR A 194 12.50 11.97 -10.81
C THR A 194 11.03 12.20 -10.45
N SER A 195 10.13 11.84 -11.38
CA SER A 195 8.70 11.85 -11.11
C SER A 195 8.19 10.55 -10.48
N TYR A 196 9.06 9.56 -10.26
CA TYR A 196 8.65 8.25 -9.78
C TYR A 196 8.25 8.27 -8.31
N ILE A 197 7.51 7.23 -7.91
CA ILE A 197 7.15 6.87 -6.54
C ILE A 197 7.82 5.52 -6.29
N TYR A 198 8.81 5.51 -5.42
CA TYR A 198 9.70 4.39 -5.13
C TYR A 198 9.35 3.67 -3.84
N THR A 199 8.86 4.40 -2.83
CA THR A 199 8.69 3.89 -1.47
C THR A 199 7.27 4.06 -0.98
N GLU A 200 6.94 3.32 0.09
CA GLU A 200 5.68 3.47 0.82
C GLU A 200 5.43 4.92 1.26
N THR A 201 6.44 5.61 1.79
CA THR A 201 6.29 7.00 2.26
C THR A 201 5.88 7.94 1.13
N GLU A 202 6.50 7.78 -0.04
CA GLU A 202 6.15 8.57 -1.24
C GLU A 202 4.75 8.21 -1.77
N LEU A 203 4.35 6.94 -1.68
CA LEU A 203 3.01 6.48 -2.05
C LEU A 203 1.95 7.06 -1.10
N ILE A 204 2.18 7.00 0.21
CA ILE A 204 1.31 7.59 1.23
C ILE A 204 1.13 9.08 0.95
N GLN A 205 2.21 9.79 0.66
CA GLN A 205 2.15 11.21 0.33
C GLN A 205 1.33 11.47 -0.95
N ALA A 206 1.46 10.63 -1.97
CA ALA A 206 0.67 10.74 -3.20
C ALA A 206 -0.82 10.46 -2.96
N ILE A 207 -1.16 9.44 -2.15
CA ILE A 207 -2.54 9.10 -1.78
C ILE A 207 -3.16 10.24 -0.97
N LYS A 208 -2.43 10.78 0.02
CA LYS A 208 -2.87 11.94 0.80
C LYS A 208 -3.15 13.16 -0.08
N GLN A 209 -2.28 13.45 -1.04
CA GLN A 209 -2.49 14.55 -1.98
C GLN A 209 -3.72 14.33 -2.89
N ALA A 210 -3.98 13.08 -3.30
CA ALA A 210 -5.19 12.75 -4.04
C ALA A 210 -6.44 12.99 -3.18
N TYR A 211 -6.44 12.51 -1.94
CA TYR A 211 -7.53 12.71 -0.97
C TYR A 211 -7.82 14.20 -0.73
N GLU A 212 -6.78 15.00 -0.44
CA GLU A 212 -6.92 16.45 -0.21
C GLU A 212 -7.43 17.21 -1.46
N THR A 213 -7.08 16.72 -2.65
CA THR A 213 -7.55 17.31 -3.91
C THR A 213 -9.01 16.96 -4.16
N GLU A 214 -9.44 15.74 -3.84
CA GLU A 214 -10.82 15.28 -4.02
C GLU A 214 -11.79 15.90 -3.00
N THR A 215 -11.32 16.14 -1.77
CA THR A 215 -12.12 16.79 -0.70
C THR A 215 -12.09 18.32 -0.75
N GLY A 216 -11.30 18.92 -1.64
CA GLY A 216 -11.10 20.36 -1.67
C GLY A 216 -10.35 20.91 -0.44
N GLN A 217 -9.76 20.04 0.39
CA GLN A 217 -8.99 20.42 1.58
C GLN A 217 -7.60 21.01 1.27
N LYS A 218 -7.21 21.12 0.00
CA LYS A 218 -6.06 21.95 -0.38
C LYS A 218 -6.31 23.39 0.08
N LYS A 219 -5.78 23.73 1.26
CA LYS A 219 -5.74 25.10 1.78
C LYS A 219 -5.32 26.00 0.63
N LYS A 220 -6.24 26.87 0.19
CA LYS A 220 -5.93 27.99 -0.70
C LYS A 220 -4.77 28.75 -0.06
N LYS A 221 -3.54 28.47 -0.49
CA LYS A 221 -2.43 29.40 -0.29
C LYS A 221 -2.75 30.59 -1.18
N ARG A 222 -3.42 31.57 -0.57
CA ARG A 222 -3.43 32.96 -1.04
C ARG A 222 -2.03 33.53 -0.87
#